data_AF-A0A212QNT8-F1
#
_entry.id   AF-A0A212QNT8-F1
#
_cell.length_a   1.000
_cell.length_b   1.000
_cell.length_c   1.000
_cell.angle_alpha   90.00
_cell.angle_beta   90.00
_cell.angle_gamma   90.00
#
_symmetry.space_group_name_H-M   'P 1'
#
loop_
_entity.id
_entity.type
_entity.pdbx_description
1 polymer ?
#
loop_
_entity_poly.entity_id
_entity_poly.type
_entity_poly.pdbx_seq_one_letter_code
_entity_poly.pdbx_strand_id
1 'polypeptide(L)'
;MCDARKTGGLLVENFELAIPHGLDGVTERPFTHHEILRLIEPFARRGRHVDLAASDRMARRLTFQPIVHEGGAPEFDGAREILSLENPRPNLYRLRRTVTLATGEAADLTTEGPDAAELLDRIDRVPPRDHFQWIGDRPIARSYRLPPAPSSPGPPPLTLTLAVARLRGLVLRVTPSTVQGYPAEIELTPLTDQAGAEPPPDLPDDILATLGWDWKPLRRRGNGWVGSVRAPGREPERSRRVEAALETAVAHLNRTLAEPPHRFHERLVRARWMVVFRRMIPILVVVVLMAGAIATAFVDIPQDSMLAMLIFNLPTVLLGLLFTMREIPRLEFPPPPRASRKPSWFPSRAGGEAPDDAALGEA
;
A
#
# COMPACT_ATOMS: atom_id res chain seq x y z
N MET A 1 4.04 -49.01 -1.11
CA MET A 1 3.79 -49.24 0.33
C MET A 1 4.99 -48.67 1.07
N CYS A 2 4.77 -47.76 2.03
CA CYS A 2 5.73 -46.81 2.67
C CYS A 2 6.13 -45.64 1.75
N ASP A 3 5.64 -44.41 1.92
CA ASP A 3 5.81 -43.39 3.00
C ASP A 3 6.99 -42.45 2.71
N ALA A 4 6.69 -41.15 2.57
CA ALA A 4 7.56 -40.02 2.94
C ALA A 4 6.92 -38.68 2.55
N ARG A 5 6.55 -37.92 3.58
CA ARG A 5 6.16 -36.50 3.61
C ARG A 5 7.05 -35.61 2.72
N LYS A 6 6.42 -34.71 1.96
CA LYS A 6 7.07 -33.49 1.45
C LYS A 6 6.37 -32.25 2.01
N THR A 7 7.08 -31.59 2.91
CA THR A 7 6.89 -30.23 3.42
C THR A 7 7.01 -29.24 2.24
N GLY A 8 5.91 -28.59 1.88
CA GLY A 8 5.88 -27.49 0.91
C GLY A 8 5.94 -26.15 1.64
N GLY A 9 7.12 -25.52 1.65
CA GLY A 9 7.32 -24.16 2.14
C GLY A 9 6.70 -23.13 1.19
N LEU A 10 6.04 -22.14 1.76
CA LEU A 10 5.55 -20.93 1.09
C LEU A 10 6.71 -20.14 0.50
N LEU A 11 6.84 -20.18 -0.83
CA LEU A 11 7.65 -19.26 -1.59
C LEU A 11 6.85 -17.97 -1.82
N VAL A 12 7.43 -16.88 -1.34
CA VAL A 12 7.09 -15.51 -1.73
C VAL A 12 7.41 -15.39 -3.23
N GLU A 13 6.39 -15.41 -4.08
CA GLU A 13 6.56 -15.12 -5.51
C GLU A 13 6.91 -13.63 -5.68
N ASN A 14 8.17 -13.39 -6.06
CA ASN A 14 8.68 -12.10 -6.49
C ASN A 14 8.06 -11.75 -7.85
N PHE A 15 7.41 -10.58 -7.92
CA PHE A 15 7.00 -9.98 -9.19
C PHE A 15 8.24 -9.42 -9.89
N GLU A 16 8.83 -10.23 -10.75
CA GLU A 16 9.94 -9.84 -11.63
C GLU A 16 9.36 -9.12 -12.86
N LEU A 17 9.41 -7.79 -12.84
CA LEU A 17 9.11 -6.97 -14.02
C LEU A 17 10.26 -7.14 -15.03
N ALA A 18 9.93 -7.76 -16.16
CA ALA A 18 10.82 -7.90 -17.32
C ALA A 18 11.32 -6.51 -17.79
N ILE A 19 12.60 -6.26 -17.58
CA ILE A 19 13.36 -5.16 -18.20
C ILE A 19 13.86 -5.67 -19.57
N PRO A 20 13.71 -4.92 -20.67
CA PRO A 20 14.13 -5.38 -21.98
C PRO A 20 15.66 -5.56 -22.03
N HIS A 21 16.07 -6.76 -22.44
CA HIS A 21 17.45 -7.11 -22.76
C HIS A 21 17.98 -6.22 -23.89
N GLY A 22 19.09 -5.53 -23.65
CA GLY A 22 19.75 -4.72 -24.67
C GLY A 22 21.04 -4.04 -24.21
N LEU A 23 22.12 -4.84 -24.22
CA LEU A 23 23.53 -4.47 -24.42
C LEU A 23 24.37 -4.06 -23.19
N ASP A 24 25.48 -4.80 -23.07
CA ASP A 24 26.70 -4.59 -22.27
C ASP A 24 26.65 -4.98 -20.78
N GLY A 25 26.51 -6.28 -20.55
CA GLY A 25 26.86 -6.91 -19.29
C GLY A 25 28.36 -6.80 -19.00
N VAL A 26 28.77 -5.67 -18.42
CA VAL A 26 29.94 -5.66 -17.54
C VAL A 26 29.53 -6.51 -16.34
N THR A 27 29.93 -7.78 -16.35
CA THR A 27 29.89 -8.63 -15.16
C THR A 27 30.77 -7.97 -14.12
N GLU A 28 30.16 -7.17 -13.24
CA GLU A 28 30.87 -6.52 -12.15
C GLU A 28 31.58 -7.58 -11.33
N ARG A 29 32.87 -7.33 -11.05
CA ARG A 29 33.69 -8.27 -10.29
C ARG A 29 32.98 -8.57 -8.95
N PRO A 30 32.90 -9.85 -8.55
CA PRO A 30 32.39 -10.21 -7.23
C PRO A 30 33.14 -9.48 -6.11
N PHE A 31 32.50 -9.32 -4.95
CA PHE A 31 33.19 -8.74 -3.80
C PHE A 31 34.46 -9.52 -3.46
N THR A 32 35.59 -8.84 -3.47
CA THR A 32 36.87 -9.37 -2.99
C THR A 32 36.87 -9.46 -1.46
N HIS A 33 37.76 -10.28 -0.90
CA HIS A 33 37.86 -10.41 0.55
C HIS A 33 38.19 -9.07 1.23
N HIS A 34 39.10 -8.30 0.65
CA HIS A 34 39.49 -6.99 1.17
C HIS A 34 38.33 -5.97 1.12
N GLU A 35 37.56 -5.95 0.04
CA GLU A 35 36.35 -5.10 -0.04
C GLU A 35 35.33 -5.46 1.04
N ILE A 36 35.08 -6.75 1.26
CA ILE A 36 34.16 -7.20 2.31
C ILE A 36 34.62 -6.71 3.68
N LEU A 37 35.90 -6.93 4.03
CA LEU A 37 36.46 -6.49 5.31
C LEU A 37 36.29 -4.98 5.52
N ARG A 38 36.56 -4.17 4.48
CA ARG A 38 36.36 -2.72 4.52
C ARG A 38 34.90 -2.34 4.69
N LEU A 39 33.97 -3.03 4.02
CA LEU A 39 32.54 -2.74 4.06
C LEU A 39 31.88 -3.13 5.38
N ILE A 40 32.30 -4.24 5.99
CA ILE A 40 31.71 -4.71 7.25
C ILE A 40 32.25 -3.99 8.48
N GLU A 41 33.42 -3.34 8.39
CA GLU A 41 34.08 -2.67 9.52
C GLU A 41 33.15 -1.71 10.32
N PRO A 42 32.43 -0.75 9.71
CA PRO A 42 31.52 0.13 10.46
C PRO A 42 30.36 -0.61 11.13
N PHE A 43 29.90 -1.72 10.55
CA PHE A 43 28.82 -2.55 11.10
C PHE A 43 29.31 -3.38 12.29
N ALA A 44 30.49 -4.00 12.16
CA ALA A 44 31.11 -4.79 13.21
C ALA A 44 31.39 -3.95 14.46
N ARG A 45 31.81 -2.68 14.29
CA ARG A 45 31.97 -1.72 15.39
C ARG A 45 30.68 -1.45 16.18
N ARG A 46 29.50 -1.71 15.60
CA ARG A 46 28.18 -1.60 16.23
C ARG A 46 27.59 -2.96 16.64
N GLY A 47 28.41 -4.00 16.71
CA GLY A 47 27.97 -5.35 17.05
C GLY A 47 27.13 -6.03 15.97
N ARG A 48 27.10 -5.50 14.74
CA ARG A 48 26.42 -6.13 13.60
C ARG A 48 27.40 -7.04 12.88
N HIS A 49 27.15 -8.35 12.90
CA HIS A 49 28.02 -9.34 12.27
C HIS A 49 27.47 -9.78 10.92
N VAL A 50 28.35 -10.00 9.94
CA VAL A 50 27.94 -10.48 8.61
C VAL A 50 27.51 -11.94 8.69
N ASP A 51 26.42 -12.29 8.02
CA ASP A 51 26.02 -13.66 7.74
C ASP A 51 26.60 -14.08 6.39
N LEU A 52 27.71 -14.81 6.42
CA LEU A 52 28.39 -15.26 5.20
C LEU A 52 27.56 -16.27 4.39
N ALA A 53 26.65 -17.02 5.04
CA ALA A 53 25.81 -18.00 4.37
C ALA A 53 24.63 -17.33 3.65
N ALA A 54 24.09 -16.24 4.21
CA ALA A 54 23.02 -15.44 3.60
C ALA A 54 23.53 -14.32 2.67
N SER A 55 24.85 -14.13 2.56
CA SER A 55 25.49 -13.15 1.68
C SER A 55 25.77 -13.74 0.30
N ASP A 56 25.75 -12.90 -0.73
CA ASP A 56 26.04 -13.28 -2.11
C ASP A 56 27.10 -12.36 -2.70
N ARG A 57 28.33 -12.88 -2.81
CA ARG A 57 29.47 -12.13 -3.34
C ARG A 57 29.36 -11.86 -4.84
N MET A 58 28.70 -12.77 -5.59
CA MET A 58 28.51 -12.62 -7.03
C MET A 58 27.49 -11.52 -7.31
N ALA A 59 26.40 -11.50 -6.54
CA ALA A 59 25.38 -10.45 -6.60
C ALA A 59 25.75 -9.17 -5.84
N ARG A 60 26.99 -9.08 -5.32
CA ARG A 60 27.51 -7.94 -4.54
C ARG A 60 26.55 -7.52 -3.41
N ARG A 61 26.06 -8.50 -2.65
CA ARG A 61 25.13 -8.34 -1.52
C ARG A 61 25.71 -8.97 -0.25
N LEU A 62 25.76 -8.19 0.83
CA LEU A 62 26.11 -8.64 2.17
C LEU A 62 24.88 -8.59 3.07
N THR A 63 24.55 -9.70 3.71
CA THR A 63 23.46 -9.80 4.68
C THR A 63 24.05 -9.91 6.07
N PHE A 64 23.45 -9.25 7.06
CA PHE A 64 23.90 -9.29 8.44
C PHE A 64 23.06 -10.26 9.28
N GLN A 65 23.65 -10.79 10.34
CA GLN A 65 22.98 -11.61 11.33
C GLN A 65 21.78 -10.84 11.91
N PRO A 66 20.65 -11.53 12.13
CA PRO A 66 19.45 -10.90 12.65
C PRO A 66 19.66 -10.43 14.10
N ILE A 67 19.07 -9.29 14.44
CA ILE A 67 18.90 -8.86 15.83
C ILE A 67 17.44 -9.04 16.22
N VAL A 68 17.22 -9.64 17.39
CA VAL A 68 15.90 -9.74 18.01
C VAL A 68 15.78 -8.61 19.02
N HIS A 69 14.69 -7.84 18.90
CA HIS A 69 14.38 -6.75 19.81
C HIS A 69 13.52 -7.30 20.95
N GLU A 70 14.09 -7.35 22.15
CA GLU A 70 13.43 -7.85 23.36
C GLU A 70 13.29 -6.73 24.41
N GLY A 71 12.27 -6.81 25.27
CA GLY A 71 12.13 -5.93 26.43
C GLY A 71 11.64 -4.52 26.12
N GLY A 72 11.07 -4.31 24.93
CA GLY A 72 10.46 -3.06 24.49
C GLY A 72 8.96 -2.97 24.84
N ALA A 73 8.21 -2.25 24.01
CA ALA A 73 6.75 -2.30 24.07
C ALA A 73 6.28 -3.74 23.76
N PRO A 74 5.26 -4.27 24.47
CA PRO A 74 4.83 -5.66 24.30
C PRO A 74 4.50 -6.04 22.85
N GLU A 75 3.99 -5.10 22.05
CA GLU A 75 3.63 -5.36 20.65
C GLU A 75 4.82 -5.44 19.70
N PHE A 76 6.01 -5.01 20.14
CA PHE A 76 7.27 -5.04 19.39
C PHE A 76 8.25 -6.10 19.92
N ASP A 77 7.91 -6.77 21.01
CA ASP A 77 8.75 -7.81 21.62
C ASP A 77 8.92 -9.00 20.66
N GLY A 78 10.16 -9.48 20.53
CA GLY A 78 10.51 -10.51 19.57
C GLY A 78 10.58 -10.05 18.11
N ALA A 79 10.48 -8.75 17.83
CA ALA A 79 10.65 -8.24 16.47
C ALA A 79 12.08 -8.51 15.96
N ARG A 80 12.19 -8.99 14.73
CA ARG A 80 13.46 -9.36 14.09
C ARG A 80 13.89 -8.29 13.10
N GLU A 81 15.08 -7.76 13.27
CA GLU A 81 15.72 -6.80 12.36
C GLU A 81 16.85 -7.47 11.57
N ILE A 82 16.87 -7.26 10.26
CA ILE A 82 17.94 -7.72 9.35
C ILE A 82 18.43 -6.53 8.53
N LEU A 83 19.75 -6.37 8.43
CA LEU A 83 20.38 -5.42 7.52
C LEU A 83 20.89 -6.15 6.28
N SER A 84 20.79 -5.52 5.12
CA SER A 84 21.42 -5.95 3.88
C SER A 84 22.07 -4.78 3.15
N LEU A 85 23.34 -4.92 2.80
CA LEU A 85 24.12 -3.96 2.04
C LEU A 85 24.35 -4.50 0.62
N GLU A 86 23.85 -3.79 -0.37
CA GLU A 86 24.02 -4.08 -1.79
C GLU A 86 24.93 -3.04 -2.43
N ASN A 87 25.72 -3.45 -3.42
CA ASN A 87 26.46 -2.54 -4.30
C ASN A 87 25.94 -2.71 -5.73
N PRO A 88 24.82 -2.04 -6.10
CA PRO A 88 24.19 -2.19 -7.41
C PRO A 88 25.01 -1.61 -8.57
N ARG A 89 25.95 -0.70 -8.31
CA ARG A 89 26.87 -0.11 -9.31
C ARG A 89 28.04 0.56 -8.60
N PRO A 90 29.19 0.79 -9.27
CA PRO A 90 30.38 1.31 -8.61
C PRO A 90 30.11 2.64 -7.90
N ASN A 91 30.62 2.76 -6.67
CA ASN A 91 30.44 3.92 -5.78
C ASN A 91 28.98 4.22 -5.38
N LEU A 92 28.07 3.26 -5.53
CA LEU A 92 26.73 3.34 -4.96
C LEU A 92 26.46 2.11 -4.12
N TYR A 93 26.27 2.32 -2.82
CA TYR A 93 25.74 1.32 -1.93
C TYR A 93 24.28 1.60 -1.63
N ARG A 94 23.51 0.53 -1.49
CA ARG A 94 22.14 0.54 -1.00
C ARG A 94 22.12 -0.25 0.29
N LEU A 95 21.78 0.42 1.38
CA LEU A 95 21.56 -0.24 2.67
C LEU A 95 20.06 -0.35 2.89
N ARG A 96 19.60 -1.56 3.21
CA ARG A 96 18.22 -1.86 3.56
C ARG A 96 18.17 -2.45 4.96
N ARG A 97 17.27 -1.94 5.79
CA ARG A 97 16.82 -2.58 7.03
C ARG A 97 15.46 -3.19 6.79
N THR A 98 15.29 -4.46 7.12
CA THR A 98 13.98 -5.13 7.18
C THR A 98 13.67 -5.42 8.63
N VAL A 99 12.51 -4.98 9.11
CA VAL A 99 12.02 -5.29 10.46
C VAL A 99 10.76 -6.13 10.30
N THR A 100 10.70 -7.27 10.98
CA THR A 100 9.56 -8.19 10.96
C THR A 100 9.08 -8.41 12.38
N LEU A 101 7.81 -8.10 12.66
CA LEU A 101 7.18 -8.39 13.95
C LEU A 101 7.04 -9.90 14.15
N ALA A 102 6.89 -10.35 15.40
CA ALA A 102 6.61 -11.75 15.72
C ALA A 102 5.31 -12.27 15.07
N THR A 103 4.35 -11.36 14.83
CA THR A 103 3.10 -11.60 14.12
C THR A 103 3.27 -11.70 12.58
N GLY A 104 4.47 -11.42 12.07
CA GLY A 104 4.88 -11.63 10.69
C GLY A 104 4.63 -10.44 9.75
N GLU A 105 4.16 -9.29 10.23
CA GLU A 105 4.18 -8.04 9.46
C GLU A 105 5.61 -7.54 9.31
N ALA A 106 5.96 -7.07 8.12
CA ALA A 106 7.31 -6.64 7.79
C ALA A 106 7.33 -5.25 7.15
N ALA A 107 8.37 -4.48 7.45
CA ALA A 107 8.60 -3.13 6.95
C ALA A 107 10.07 -2.94 6.57
N ASP A 108 10.31 -2.08 5.58
CA ASP A 108 11.64 -1.80 5.06
C ASP A 108 12.07 -0.34 5.28
N LEU A 109 13.36 -0.11 5.54
CA LEU A 109 14.01 1.19 5.41
C LEU A 109 15.12 1.09 4.39
N THR A 110 15.09 1.90 3.34
CA THR A 110 16.16 1.90 2.33
C THR A 110 16.82 3.27 2.24
N THR A 111 18.15 3.28 2.18
CA THR A 111 18.96 4.47 1.89
C THR A 111 20.04 4.13 0.87
N GLU A 112 20.47 5.13 0.11
CA GLU A 112 21.51 4.99 -0.91
C GLU A 112 22.59 6.07 -0.74
N GLY A 113 23.83 5.73 -1.11
CA GLY A 113 24.97 6.63 -1.01
C GLY A 113 26.33 5.93 -1.23
N PRO A 114 27.42 6.70 -1.28
CA PRO A 114 28.75 6.16 -1.60
C PRO A 114 29.49 5.57 -0.40
N ASP A 115 29.09 5.90 0.84
CA ASP A 115 29.76 5.46 2.07
C ASP A 115 28.83 4.60 2.95
N ALA A 116 29.24 3.37 3.24
CA ALA A 116 28.47 2.43 4.06
C ALA A 116 28.31 2.88 5.52
N ALA A 117 29.29 3.58 6.09
CA ALA A 117 29.22 4.10 7.46
C ALA A 117 28.16 5.21 7.57
N GLU A 118 28.14 6.15 6.62
CA GLU A 118 27.12 7.20 6.57
C GLU A 118 25.70 6.65 6.32
N LEU A 119 25.60 5.55 5.56
CA LEU A 119 24.32 4.86 5.37
C LEU A 119 23.83 4.23 6.67
N LEU A 120 24.73 3.58 7.41
CA LEU A 120 24.41 2.98 8.71
C LEU A 120 23.98 4.06 9.72
N ASP A 121 24.70 5.19 9.78
CA ASP A 121 24.31 6.35 10.59
C ASP A 121 22.90 6.86 10.28
N ARG A 122 22.54 6.92 9.00
CA ARG A 122 21.21 7.36 8.57
C ARG A 122 20.11 6.38 8.97
N ILE A 123 20.35 5.07 8.85
CA ILE A 123 19.39 4.04 9.27
C ILE A 123 19.22 4.03 10.79
N ASP A 124 20.31 4.11 11.55
CA ASP A 124 20.28 4.05 13.01
C ASP A 124 19.56 5.25 13.64
N ARG A 125 19.49 6.39 12.94
CA ARG A 125 18.68 7.57 13.36
C ARG A 125 17.17 7.31 13.37
N VAL A 126 16.70 6.28 12.67
CA VAL A 126 15.28 5.92 12.63
C VAL A 126 15.08 4.70 13.53
N PRO A 127 14.42 4.82 14.69
CA PRO A 127 14.11 3.66 15.53
C PRO A 127 13.35 2.56 14.76
N PRO A 128 13.69 1.27 14.93
CA PRO A 128 12.97 0.17 14.28
C PRO A 128 11.45 0.15 14.55
N ARG A 129 11.03 0.59 15.75
CA ARG A 129 9.61 0.69 16.13
C ARG A 129 8.83 1.68 15.26
N ASP A 130 9.46 2.75 14.78
CA ASP A 130 8.78 3.81 14.01
C ASP A 130 8.25 3.31 12.66
N HIS A 131 8.71 2.13 12.21
CA HIS A 131 8.14 1.43 11.06
C HIS A 131 6.70 0.96 11.28
N PHE A 132 6.22 0.90 12.51
CA PHE A 132 4.94 0.33 12.85
C PHE A 132 4.06 1.35 13.56
N GLN A 133 2.81 1.45 13.11
CA GLN A 133 1.76 2.22 13.76
C GLN A 133 0.63 1.28 14.14
N TRP A 134 0.19 1.29 15.38
CA TRP A 134 -0.90 0.42 15.84
C TRP A 134 -2.23 1.16 15.83
N ILE A 135 -3.26 0.51 15.29
CA ILE A 135 -4.65 0.95 15.32
C ILE A 135 -5.47 -0.15 16.01
N GLY A 136 -5.66 0.01 17.32
CA GLY A 136 -6.12 -1.09 18.17
C GLY A 136 -5.04 -2.18 18.26
N ASP A 137 -5.42 -3.42 17.98
CA ASP A 137 -4.55 -4.60 17.96
C ASP A 137 -3.87 -4.85 16.60
N ARG A 138 -4.11 -3.98 15.60
CA ARG A 138 -3.61 -4.18 14.24
C ARG A 138 -2.39 -3.30 13.96
N PRO A 139 -1.21 -3.89 13.70
CA PRO A 139 -0.06 -3.13 13.24
C PRO A 139 -0.23 -2.74 11.76
N ILE A 140 0.17 -1.52 11.47
CA ILE A 140 0.37 -0.97 10.13
C ILE A 140 1.88 -0.92 9.91
N ALA A 141 2.40 -1.78 9.06
CA ALA A 141 3.79 -1.79 8.66
C ALA A 141 4.03 -0.73 7.58
N ARG A 142 5.00 0.15 7.79
CA ARG A 142 5.34 1.28 6.91
C ARG A 142 6.78 1.17 6.46
N SER A 143 6.97 1.00 5.16
CA SER A 143 8.26 1.01 4.51
C SER A 143 8.60 2.39 3.99
N TYR A 144 9.87 2.75 4.14
CA TYR A 144 10.38 4.09 3.86
C TYR A 144 11.62 4.06 3.00
N ARG A 145 11.81 5.16 2.28
CA ARG A 145 13.07 5.55 1.67
C ARG A 145 13.60 6.79 2.37
N LEU A 146 14.87 6.76 2.72
CA LEU A 146 15.63 7.93 3.14
C LEU A 146 16.31 8.52 1.89
N PRO A 147 15.96 9.74 1.47
CA PRO A 147 16.64 10.39 0.37
C PRO A 147 18.10 10.72 0.77
N PRO A 148 19.01 10.79 -0.21
CA PRO A 148 20.36 11.27 0.03
C PRO A 148 20.29 12.75 0.40
N ALA A 149 20.39 13.05 1.69
CA ALA A 149 20.43 14.42 2.20
C ALA A 149 21.67 14.57 3.10
N PRO A 150 22.32 15.75 3.08
CA PRO A 150 23.36 16.05 4.06
C PRO A 150 22.78 15.89 5.47
N SER A 151 23.61 15.45 6.42
CA SER A 151 23.22 15.31 7.83
C SER A 151 22.74 16.65 8.38
N SER A 152 21.44 16.90 8.27
CA SER A 152 20.79 18.06 8.87
C SER A 152 20.47 17.76 10.33
N PRO A 153 20.64 18.71 11.26
CA PRO A 153 20.12 18.59 12.61
C PRO A 153 18.59 18.61 12.57
N GLY A 154 17.98 17.42 12.49
CA GLY A 154 16.53 17.22 12.46
C GLY A 154 16.17 15.76 12.17
N PRO A 155 14.91 15.35 12.40
CA PRO A 155 14.45 14.03 12.02
C PRO A 155 14.62 13.84 10.50
N PRO A 156 15.15 12.69 10.06
CA PRO A 156 15.42 12.50 8.65
C PRO A 156 14.11 12.53 7.84
N PRO A 157 14.09 13.15 6.65
CA PRO A 157 12.90 13.16 5.81
C PRO A 157 12.61 11.73 5.32
N LEU A 158 11.54 11.14 5.83
CA LEU A 158 11.08 9.82 5.42
C LEU A 158 10.11 9.95 4.25
N THR A 159 10.36 9.20 3.18
CA THR A 159 9.42 9.06 2.06
C THR A 159 8.78 7.68 2.13
N LEU A 160 7.46 7.63 2.35
CA LEU A 160 6.71 6.38 2.37
C LEU A 160 6.77 5.70 0.99
N THR A 161 7.15 4.44 0.95
CA THR A 161 7.24 3.64 -0.29
C THR A 161 6.20 2.53 -0.36
N LEU A 162 5.81 2.00 0.80
CA LEU A 162 4.81 0.96 0.92
C LEU A 162 4.23 1.01 2.32
N ALA A 163 2.94 0.75 2.45
CA ALA A 163 2.35 0.45 3.75
C ALA A 163 1.42 -0.75 3.64
N VAL A 164 1.46 -1.63 4.65
CA VAL A 164 0.69 -2.87 4.68
C VAL A 164 0.03 -3.04 6.05
N ALA A 165 -1.25 -3.39 6.05
CA ALA A 165 -1.98 -3.74 7.25
C ALA A 165 -2.78 -5.03 7.03
N ARG A 166 -2.64 -6.00 7.95
CA ARG A 166 -3.43 -7.23 7.93
C ARG A 166 -4.76 -7.01 8.68
N LEU A 167 -5.84 -7.13 7.93
CA LEU A 167 -7.21 -7.01 8.40
C LEU A 167 -7.84 -8.40 8.54
N ARG A 168 -9.09 -8.47 8.99
CA ARG A 168 -9.83 -9.75 9.05
C ARG A 168 -9.98 -10.28 7.62
N GLY A 169 -9.29 -11.37 7.28
CA GLY A 169 -9.38 -12.04 5.97
C GLY A 169 -8.89 -11.22 4.77
N LEU A 170 -8.29 -10.05 4.97
CA LEU A 170 -7.83 -9.15 3.91
C LEU A 170 -6.46 -8.57 4.27
N VAL A 171 -5.69 -8.20 3.26
CA VAL A 171 -4.48 -7.40 3.37
C VAL A 171 -4.73 -6.08 2.65
N LEU A 172 -4.58 -4.98 3.38
CA LEU A 172 -4.57 -3.63 2.81
C LEU A 172 -3.14 -3.26 2.48
N ARG A 173 -2.87 -2.96 1.21
CA ARG A 173 -1.60 -2.46 0.71
C ARG A 173 -1.80 -1.07 0.14
N VAL A 174 -0.90 -0.15 0.47
CA VAL A 174 -0.88 1.20 -0.09
C VAL A 174 0.49 1.49 -0.65
N THR A 175 0.53 1.89 -1.92
CA THR A 175 1.76 2.21 -2.64
C THR A 175 1.69 3.65 -3.11
N PRO A 176 2.41 4.58 -2.46
CA PRO A 176 2.50 5.95 -2.93
C PRO A 176 3.17 6.01 -4.30
N SER A 177 2.56 6.70 -5.27
CA SER A 177 3.24 6.96 -6.55
C SER A 177 4.53 7.75 -6.34
N THR A 178 5.56 7.45 -7.13
CA THR A 178 6.81 8.23 -7.17
C THR A 178 6.65 9.54 -7.95
N VAL A 179 5.56 9.68 -8.72
CA VAL A 179 5.30 10.87 -9.54
C VAL A 179 4.56 11.93 -8.72
N GLN A 180 5.07 13.17 -8.75
CA GLN A 180 4.55 14.24 -7.92
C GLN A 180 3.05 14.47 -8.16
N GLY A 181 2.27 14.32 -7.08
CA GLY A 181 0.84 14.58 -7.04
C GLY A 181 -0.01 13.60 -7.84
N TYR A 182 0.54 12.46 -8.23
CA TYR A 182 -0.25 11.26 -8.50
C TYR A 182 -0.78 10.68 -7.17
N PRO A 183 -1.98 10.07 -7.20
CA PRO A 183 -2.57 9.47 -6.02
C PRO A 183 -1.74 8.27 -5.53
N ALA A 184 -1.94 7.88 -4.27
CA ALA A 184 -1.45 6.61 -3.78
C ALA A 184 -2.40 5.50 -4.21
N GLU A 185 -1.87 4.41 -4.73
CA GLU A 185 -2.64 3.22 -5.10
C GLU A 185 -2.97 2.43 -3.84
N ILE A 186 -4.20 1.92 -3.78
CA ILE A 186 -4.69 1.09 -2.70
C ILE A 186 -5.08 -0.24 -3.28
N GLU A 187 -4.60 -1.31 -2.66
CA GLU A 187 -4.98 -2.67 -2.99
C GLU A 187 -5.52 -3.37 -1.74
N LEU A 188 -6.66 -4.04 -1.89
CA LEU A 188 -7.17 -4.99 -0.92
C LEU A 188 -7.12 -6.37 -1.54
N THR A 189 -6.39 -7.28 -0.92
CA THR A 189 -6.32 -8.67 -1.36
C THR A 189 -6.85 -9.60 -0.28
N PRO A 190 -7.55 -10.68 -0.62
CA PRO A 190 -7.85 -11.73 0.34
C PRO A 190 -6.57 -12.28 0.95
N LEU A 191 -6.60 -12.53 2.25
CA LEU A 191 -5.54 -13.27 2.94
C LEU A 191 -5.69 -14.75 2.58
N THR A 192 -5.35 -15.11 1.33
CA THR A 192 -5.35 -16.51 0.88
C THR A 192 -3.98 -17.08 1.17
N ASP A 193 -3.84 -17.70 2.34
CA ASP A 193 -2.80 -18.68 2.56
C ASP A 193 -3.44 -20.05 2.29
N GLN A 194 -2.88 -20.83 1.36
CA GLN A 194 -3.25 -22.18 0.94
C GLN A 194 -4.20 -22.38 -0.25
N ALA A 195 -3.80 -23.36 -1.08
CA ALA A 195 -4.50 -23.91 -2.23
C ALA A 195 -5.85 -24.51 -1.81
N GLY A 196 -6.92 -23.84 -2.21
CA GLY A 196 -8.32 -24.18 -1.89
C GLY A 196 -9.19 -22.93 -1.76
N ALA A 197 -8.88 -21.89 -2.53
CA ALA A 197 -9.34 -20.52 -2.31
C ALA A 197 -10.87 -20.43 -2.20
N GLU A 198 -11.35 -20.07 -1.01
CA GLU A 198 -12.71 -19.60 -0.83
C GLU A 198 -12.99 -18.40 -1.76
N PRO A 199 -14.23 -18.24 -2.26
CA PRO A 199 -14.56 -17.10 -3.09
C PRO A 199 -14.29 -15.79 -2.33
N PRO A 200 -13.69 -14.78 -2.99
CA PRO A 200 -13.37 -13.52 -2.34
C PRO A 200 -14.63 -12.87 -1.75
N PRO A 201 -14.53 -12.20 -0.59
CA PRO A 201 -15.68 -11.55 0.03
C PRO A 201 -16.29 -10.53 -0.92
N ASP A 202 -17.62 -10.39 -0.91
CA ASP A 202 -18.30 -9.44 -1.77
C ASP A 202 -18.29 -8.05 -1.14
N LEU A 203 -17.23 -7.29 -1.43
CA LEU A 203 -17.02 -5.94 -0.89
C LEU A 203 -17.65 -4.87 -1.79
N PRO A 204 -18.42 -3.92 -1.22
CA PRO A 204 -18.90 -2.76 -1.94
C PRO A 204 -17.75 -1.89 -2.44
N ASP A 205 -17.82 -1.51 -3.71
CA ASP A 205 -16.89 -0.56 -4.34
C ASP A 205 -16.75 0.75 -3.56
N ASP A 206 -17.79 1.19 -2.85
CA ASP A 206 -17.81 2.46 -2.14
C ASP A 206 -17.27 2.39 -0.70
N ILE A 207 -16.83 1.21 -0.21
CA ILE A 207 -16.45 1.01 1.20
C ILE A 207 -15.44 2.06 1.69
N LEU A 208 -14.35 2.30 0.96
CA LEU A 208 -13.38 3.36 1.29
C LEU A 208 -13.82 4.73 0.78
N ALA A 209 -14.58 4.81 -0.32
CA ALA A 209 -15.04 6.08 -0.88
C ALA A 209 -15.96 6.86 0.08
N THR A 210 -16.60 6.18 1.04
CA THR A 210 -17.38 6.80 2.12
C THR A 210 -16.55 7.64 3.09
N LEU A 211 -15.22 7.47 3.13
CA LEU A 211 -14.33 8.22 4.01
C LEU A 211 -14.13 9.67 3.59
N GLY A 212 -14.43 10.04 2.34
CA GLY A 212 -14.35 11.43 1.90
C GLY A 212 -14.07 11.61 0.41
N TRP A 213 -13.77 12.85 0.02
CA TRP A 213 -13.52 13.27 -1.36
C TRP A 213 -12.21 12.76 -1.94
N ASP A 214 -11.23 12.50 -1.08
CA ASP A 214 -9.91 12.04 -1.50
C ASP A 214 -9.89 10.56 -1.86
N TRP A 215 -10.92 9.81 -1.47
CA TRP A 215 -11.01 8.37 -1.70
C TRP A 215 -11.77 8.06 -2.98
N LYS A 216 -11.15 7.29 -3.88
CA LYS A 216 -11.84 6.76 -5.05
C LYS A 216 -12.53 5.43 -4.71
N PRO A 217 -13.65 5.11 -5.38
CA PRO A 217 -14.25 3.80 -5.26
C PRO A 217 -13.26 2.70 -5.63
N LEU A 218 -13.28 1.64 -4.84
CA LEU A 218 -12.60 0.40 -5.15
C LEU A 218 -13.26 -0.26 -6.37
N ARG A 219 -12.44 -0.96 -7.14
CA ARG A 219 -12.88 -1.79 -8.27
C ARG A 219 -12.26 -3.16 -8.14
N ARG A 220 -13.06 -4.17 -8.39
CA ARG A 220 -12.57 -5.55 -8.41
C ARG A 220 -11.57 -5.74 -9.56
N ARG A 221 -10.39 -6.26 -9.25
CA ARG A 221 -9.33 -6.60 -10.22
C ARG A 221 -8.75 -7.96 -9.83
N GLY A 222 -9.06 -8.99 -10.63
CA GLY A 222 -8.72 -10.36 -10.29
C GLY A 222 -9.38 -10.80 -8.97
N ASN A 223 -8.56 -11.29 -8.04
CA ASN A 223 -9.02 -11.73 -6.72
C ASN A 223 -9.06 -10.61 -5.67
N GLY A 224 -8.61 -9.40 -5.99
CA GLY A 224 -8.58 -8.26 -5.08
C GLY A 224 -9.40 -7.07 -5.56
N TRP A 225 -9.24 -5.96 -4.84
CA TRP A 225 -9.81 -4.67 -5.16
C TRP A 225 -8.71 -3.62 -5.24
N VAL A 226 -8.79 -2.77 -6.26
CA VAL A 226 -7.87 -1.65 -6.45
C VAL A 226 -8.64 -0.35 -6.41
N GLY A 227 -8.08 0.64 -5.75
CA GLY A 227 -8.54 2.02 -5.76
C GLY A 227 -7.39 2.98 -5.55
N SER A 228 -7.70 4.22 -5.22
CA SER A 228 -6.68 5.22 -4.98
C SER A 228 -7.14 6.26 -3.97
N VAL A 229 -6.16 6.85 -3.28
CA VAL A 229 -6.38 7.98 -2.37
C VAL A 229 -5.53 9.16 -2.81
N ARG A 230 -6.14 10.34 -2.82
CA ARG A 230 -5.47 11.57 -3.19
C ARG A 230 -4.40 11.91 -2.16
N ALA A 231 -3.18 12.17 -2.65
CA ALA A 231 -2.03 12.52 -1.83
C ALA A 231 -1.41 13.83 -2.34
N PRO A 232 -2.07 15.00 -2.13
CA PRO A 232 -1.56 16.27 -2.62
C PRO A 232 -0.31 16.71 -1.84
N GLY A 233 0.51 17.54 -2.47
CA GLY A 233 1.69 18.17 -1.84
C GLY A 233 3.03 17.59 -2.32
N ARG A 234 4.08 17.90 -1.56
CA ARG A 234 5.45 17.42 -1.75
C ARG A 234 5.85 16.58 -0.53
N GLU A 235 6.93 15.81 -0.68
CA GLU A 235 7.54 15.15 0.47
C GLU A 235 8.21 16.19 1.38
N PRO A 236 8.14 16.04 2.72
CA PRO A 236 7.61 14.89 3.48
C PRO A 236 6.12 14.96 3.84
N GLU A 237 5.42 16.09 3.61
CA GLU A 237 4.02 16.25 4.01
C GLU A 237 3.08 15.28 3.30
N ARG A 238 3.41 14.93 2.05
CA ARG A 238 2.65 13.95 1.27
C ARG A 238 2.64 12.58 1.93
N SER A 239 3.80 12.05 2.34
CA SER A 239 3.88 10.79 3.08
C SER A 239 3.03 10.83 4.35
N ARG A 240 3.12 11.89 5.14
CA ARG A 240 2.30 12.06 6.36
C ARG A 240 0.79 12.05 6.08
N ARG A 241 0.34 12.66 4.98
CA ARG A 241 -1.08 12.62 4.59
C ARG A 241 -1.53 11.22 4.21
N VAL A 242 -0.70 10.47 3.49
CA VAL A 242 -1.00 9.07 3.12
C VAL A 242 -1.04 8.19 4.37
N GLU A 243 -0.14 8.39 5.32
CA GLU A 243 -0.15 7.69 6.61
C GLU A 243 -1.43 7.96 7.41
N ALA A 244 -1.82 9.22 7.57
CA ALA A 244 -3.05 9.57 8.27
C ALA A 244 -4.31 9.01 7.56
N ALA A 245 -4.32 9.03 6.23
CA ALA A 245 -5.39 8.42 5.44
C ALA A 245 -5.44 6.89 5.65
N LEU A 246 -4.28 6.24 5.70
CA LEU A 246 -4.17 4.80 5.96
C LEU A 246 -4.66 4.43 7.36
N GLU A 247 -4.26 5.17 8.40
CA GLU A 247 -4.75 4.96 9.77
C GLU A 247 -6.27 5.05 9.84
N THR A 248 -6.84 6.05 9.15
CA THR A 248 -8.29 6.23 9.04
C THR A 248 -8.95 5.05 8.31
N ALA A 249 -8.36 4.58 7.21
CA ALA A 249 -8.88 3.43 6.46
C ALA A 249 -8.79 2.12 7.25
N VAL A 250 -7.69 1.87 7.96
CA VAL A 250 -7.52 0.67 8.80
C VAL A 250 -8.53 0.70 9.95
N ALA A 251 -8.69 1.83 10.64
CA ALA A 251 -9.69 1.97 11.70
C ALA A 251 -11.12 1.73 11.17
N HIS A 252 -11.44 2.30 10.00
CA HIS A 252 -12.73 2.12 9.34
C HIS A 252 -12.97 0.67 8.94
N LEU A 253 -12.03 0.04 8.23
CA LEU A 253 -12.18 -1.33 7.76
C LEU A 253 -12.23 -2.32 8.93
N ASN A 254 -11.43 -2.12 9.99
CA ASN A 254 -11.47 -2.98 11.17
C ASN A 254 -12.87 -2.97 11.82
N ARG A 255 -13.46 -1.78 11.96
CA ARG A 255 -14.83 -1.64 12.49
C ARG A 255 -15.88 -2.22 11.53
N THR A 256 -15.81 -1.87 10.25
CA THR A 256 -16.79 -2.29 9.24
C THR A 256 -16.81 -3.80 9.04
N LEU A 257 -15.63 -4.44 9.00
CA LEU A 257 -15.50 -5.89 8.78
C LEU A 257 -15.81 -6.72 10.04
N ALA A 258 -15.84 -6.10 11.22
CA ALA A 258 -16.27 -6.75 12.46
C ALA A 258 -17.79 -6.89 12.55
N GLU A 259 -18.54 -5.99 11.92
CA GLU A 259 -20.01 -5.97 11.91
C GLU A 259 -20.57 -6.69 10.66
N PRO A 260 -21.83 -7.18 10.69
CA PRO A 260 -22.49 -7.69 9.50
C PRO A 260 -22.65 -6.64 8.38
N PRO A 261 -22.64 -7.04 7.10
CA PRO A 261 -22.74 -6.12 5.95
C PRO A 261 -23.91 -5.14 5.94
N HIS A 262 -25.06 -5.48 6.53
CA HIS A 262 -26.22 -4.58 6.58
C HIS A 262 -25.98 -3.37 7.48
N ARG A 263 -25.22 -3.51 8.58
CA ARG A 263 -24.92 -2.41 9.52
C ARG A 263 -24.09 -1.31 8.87
N PHE A 264 -23.19 -1.69 7.96
CA PHE A 264 -22.44 -0.73 7.14
C PHE A 264 -23.40 0.14 6.31
N HIS A 265 -24.39 -0.47 5.66
CA HIS A 265 -25.36 0.28 4.87
C HIS A 265 -26.21 1.22 5.74
N GLU A 266 -26.72 0.73 6.87
CA GLU A 266 -27.54 1.53 7.79
C GLU A 266 -26.79 2.76 8.31
N ARG A 267 -25.54 2.58 8.75
CA ARG A 267 -24.73 3.65 9.34
C ARG A 267 -24.26 4.68 8.32
N LEU A 268 -23.92 4.23 7.11
CA LEU A 268 -23.26 5.06 6.11
C LEU A 268 -24.12 5.37 4.89
N VAL A 269 -25.44 5.14 4.95
CA VAL A 269 -26.36 5.39 3.82
C VAL A 269 -26.18 6.77 3.20
N ARG A 270 -26.05 7.83 4.00
CA ARG A 270 -25.81 9.20 3.52
C ARG A 270 -24.47 9.33 2.80
N ALA A 271 -23.40 8.77 3.37
CA ALA A 271 -22.08 8.81 2.77
C ALA A 271 -22.05 8.02 1.44
N ARG A 272 -22.72 6.87 1.38
CA ARG A 272 -22.86 6.07 0.16
C ARG A 272 -23.61 6.82 -0.95
N TRP A 273 -24.71 7.50 -0.61
CA TRP A 273 -25.41 8.39 -1.56
C TRP A 273 -24.56 9.58 -2.01
N MET A 274 -23.75 10.14 -1.11
CA MET A 274 -22.80 11.20 -1.47
C MET A 274 -21.75 10.69 -2.48
N VAL A 275 -21.29 9.45 -2.36
CA VAL A 275 -20.39 8.82 -3.35
C VAL A 275 -21.06 8.70 -4.72
N VAL A 276 -22.34 8.30 -4.76
CA VAL A 276 -23.14 8.24 -5.98
C VAL A 276 -23.28 9.63 -6.61
N PHE A 277 -23.67 10.64 -5.82
CA PHE A 277 -23.79 12.02 -6.29
C PHE A 277 -22.47 12.55 -6.85
N ARG A 278 -21.35 12.31 -6.15
CA ARG A 278 -20.00 12.69 -6.61
C ARG A 278 -19.64 12.06 -7.95
N ARG A 279 -20.02 10.80 -8.18
CA ARG A 279 -19.77 10.10 -9.44
C ARG A 279 -20.65 10.61 -10.58
N MET A 280 -21.79 11.22 -10.28
CA MET A 280 -22.69 11.82 -11.28
C MET A 280 -22.25 13.22 -11.74
N ILE A 281 -21.31 13.88 -11.05
CA ILE A 281 -20.87 15.26 -11.37
C ILE A 281 -20.46 15.40 -12.84
N PRO A 282 -19.60 14.54 -13.43
CA PRO A 282 -19.20 14.69 -14.83
C PRO A 282 -20.37 14.57 -15.80
N ILE A 283 -21.32 13.66 -15.53
CA ILE A 283 -22.53 13.49 -16.34
C ILE A 283 -23.41 14.75 -16.23
N LEU A 284 -23.58 15.28 -15.02
CA LEU A 284 -24.38 16.48 -14.78
C LEU A 284 -23.76 17.70 -15.48
N VAL A 285 -22.43 17.83 -15.50
CA VAL A 285 -21.74 18.86 -16.28
C VAL A 285 -22.06 18.73 -17.77
N VAL A 286 -21.99 17.52 -18.34
CA VAL A 286 -22.35 17.30 -19.75
C VAL A 286 -23.82 17.63 -20.02
N VAL A 287 -24.74 17.25 -19.13
CA VAL A 287 -26.17 17.54 -19.27
C VAL A 287 -26.44 19.04 -19.20
N VAL A 288 -25.81 19.76 -18.27
CA VAL A 288 -25.92 21.23 -18.16
C VAL A 288 -25.40 21.91 -19.42
N LEU A 289 -24.30 21.42 -19.98
CA LEU A 289 -23.76 21.97 -21.23
C LEU A 289 -24.69 21.75 -22.42
N MET A 290 -25.24 20.55 -22.53
CA MET A 290 -26.20 20.22 -23.58
C MET A 290 -27.47 21.08 -23.45
N ALA A 291 -28.00 21.21 -22.23
CA ALA A 291 -29.17 22.05 -21.96
C ALA A 291 -28.88 23.54 -22.25
N GLY A 292 -27.68 24.03 -21.92
CA GLY A 292 -27.24 25.39 -22.24
C GLY A 292 -27.21 25.65 -23.75
N ALA A 293 -26.66 24.71 -24.53
CA ALA A 293 -26.64 24.82 -25.99
C ALA A 293 -28.06 24.77 -26.61
N ILE A 294 -28.98 24.00 -26.03
CA ILE A 294 -30.38 23.99 -26.46
C ILE A 294 -31.07 25.30 -26.09
N ALA A 295 -30.83 25.82 -24.88
CA ALA A 295 -31.44 27.07 -24.42
C ALA A 295 -31.07 28.28 -25.30
N THR A 296 -29.86 28.30 -25.89
CA THR A 296 -29.48 29.36 -26.84
C THR A 296 -30.33 29.38 -28.12
N ALA A 297 -31.01 28.28 -28.46
CA ALA A 297 -31.94 28.26 -29.60
C ALA A 297 -33.29 28.93 -29.29
N PHE A 298 -33.62 29.11 -28.01
CA PHE A 298 -34.91 29.65 -27.57
C PHE A 298 -34.82 31.05 -26.94
N VAL A 299 -33.60 31.58 -26.77
CA VAL A 299 -33.36 32.89 -26.15
C VAL A 299 -32.54 33.75 -27.11
N ASP A 300 -33.09 34.88 -27.52
CA ASP A 300 -32.33 35.92 -28.23
C ASP A 300 -31.35 36.57 -27.26
N ILE A 301 -30.13 36.05 -27.23
CA ILE A 301 -29.03 36.62 -26.44
C ILE A 301 -28.37 37.70 -27.30
N PRO A 302 -28.35 38.98 -26.88
CA PRO A 302 -27.65 40.04 -27.59
C PRO A 302 -26.17 39.66 -27.79
N GLN A 303 -25.68 39.79 -29.03
CA GLN A 303 -24.34 39.36 -29.43
C GLN A 303 -23.22 40.09 -28.65
N ASP A 304 -23.49 41.30 -28.16
CA ASP A 304 -22.55 42.10 -27.36
C ASP A 304 -22.57 41.79 -25.85
N SER A 305 -23.34 40.78 -25.42
CA SER A 305 -23.43 40.44 -23.99
C SER A 305 -22.24 39.60 -23.52
N MET A 306 -21.75 39.90 -22.29
CA MET A 306 -20.73 39.08 -21.61
C MET A 306 -21.17 37.62 -21.45
N LEU A 307 -22.48 37.37 -21.41
CA LEU A 307 -23.08 36.04 -21.29
C LEU A 307 -22.95 35.24 -22.60
N ALA A 308 -23.15 35.87 -23.76
CA ALA A 308 -22.87 35.26 -25.06
C ALA A 308 -21.38 34.87 -25.16
N MET A 309 -20.48 35.79 -24.80
CA MET A 309 -19.03 35.51 -24.78
C MET A 309 -18.69 34.33 -23.84
N LEU A 310 -19.28 34.26 -22.65
CA LEU A 310 -19.04 33.16 -21.71
C LEU A 310 -19.54 31.83 -22.28
N ILE A 311 -20.74 31.78 -22.86
CA ILE A 311 -21.31 30.55 -23.46
C ILE A 311 -20.45 30.07 -24.63
N PHE A 312 -20.02 30.97 -25.52
CA PHE A 312 -19.17 30.61 -26.67
C PHE A 312 -17.79 30.10 -26.24
N ASN A 313 -17.22 30.62 -25.15
CA ASN A 313 -15.92 30.18 -24.62
C ASN A 313 -16.02 29.02 -23.62
N LEU A 314 -17.24 28.66 -23.18
CA LEU A 314 -17.49 27.62 -22.19
C LEU A 314 -16.88 26.27 -22.59
N PRO A 315 -17.01 25.79 -23.86
CA PRO A 315 -16.38 24.55 -24.28
C PRO A 315 -14.85 24.57 -24.12
N THR A 316 -14.20 25.69 -24.47
CA THR A 316 -12.74 25.86 -24.36
C THR A 316 -12.28 25.88 -22.90
N VAL A 317 -13.00 26.61 -22.03
CA VAL A 317 -12.71 26.66 -20.60
C VAL A 317 -12.87 25.29 -19.95
N LEU A 318 -13.92 24.55 -20.30
CA LEU A 318 -14.17 23.21 -19.79
C LEU A 318 -13.18 22.19 -20.28
N LEU A 319 -12.79 22.26 -21.56
CA LEU A 319 -11.74 21.41 -22.11
C LEU A 319 -10.40 21.69 -21.41
N GLY A 320 -10.07 22.97 -21.18
CA GLY A 320 -8.92 23.37 -20.38
C GLY A 320 -8.98 22.80 -18.95
N LEU A 321 -10.11 22.93 -18.26
CA LEU A 321 -10.31 22.38 -16.92
C LEU A 321 -10.19 20.84 -16.91
N LEU A 322 -10.75 20.16 -17.91
CA LEU A 322 -10.67 18.70 -18.07
C LEU A 322 -9.22 18.24 -18.24
N PHE A 323 -8.40 18.94 -19.03
CA PHE A 323 -6.98 18.63 -19.20
C PHE A 323 -6.14 18.94 -17.94
N THR A 324 -6.58 19.88 -17.09
CA THR A 324 -5.95 20.07 -15.77
C THR A 324 -6.30 18.97 -14.78
N MET A 325 -7.36 18.18 -15.04
CA MET A 325 -7.68 17.01 -14.22
C MET A 325 -6.74 15.85 -14.54
N ARG A 326 -6.02 15.37 -13.52
CA ARG A 326 -5.04 14.28 -13.64
C ARG A 326 -5.64 12.90 -13.87
N GLU A 327 -6.96 12.77 -13.74
CA GLU A 327 -7.69 11.53 -13.97
C GLU A 327 -8.86 11.82 -14.91
N ILE A 328 -9.00 11.02 -15.97
CA ILE A 328 -10.13 11.12 -16.89
C ILE A 328 -11.41 10.79 -16.10
N PRO A 329 -12.40 11.69 -16.04
CA PRO A 329 -13.66 11.41 -15.38
C PRO A 329 -14.34 10.25 -16.11
N ARG A 330 -14.66 9.20 -15.36
CA ARG A 330 -15.40 8.06 -15.92
C ARG A 330 -16.87 8.42 -15.98
N LEU A 331 -17.41 8.44 -17.20
CA LEU A 331 -18.84 8.59 -17.45
C LEU A 331 -19.50 7.21 -17.27
N GLU A 332 -19.87 6.89 -16.04
CA GLU A 332 -20.60 5.68 -15.71
C GLU A 332 -21.79 6.06 -14.83
N PHE A 333 -22.96 5.45 -15.07
CA PHE A 333 -24.09 5.57 -14.15
C PHE A 333 -23.84 4.64 -12.96
N PRO A 334 -23.53 5.18 -11.76
CA PRO A 334 -23.28 4.36 -10.59
C PRO A 334 -24.56 3.59 -10.19
N PRO A 335 -24.46 2.31 -9.82
CA PRO A 335 -25.61 1.60 -9.26
C PRO A 335 -26.02 2.24 -7.92
N PRO A 336 -27.33 2.27 -7.59
CA PRO A 336 -27.77 2.77 -6.29
C PRO A 336 -27.21 1.90 -5.16
N PRO A 337 -26.93 2.47 -3.98
CA PRO A 337 -26.33 1.72 -2.88
C PRO A 337 -27.35 0.72 -2.34
N ARG A 338 -27.04 -0.58 -2.45
CA ARG A 338 -27.88 -1.67 -1.94
C ARG A 338 -27.30 -2.23 -0.64
N ALA A 339 -28.18 -2.63 0.27
CA ALA A 339 -27.81 -3.36 1.49
C ALA A 339 -27.54 -4.84 1.12
N SER A 340 -26.42 -5.37 1.62
CA SER A 340 -26.18 -6.82 1.54
C SER A 340 -26.97 -7.52 2.65
N ARG A 341 -27.64 -8.63 2.30
CA ARG A 341 -28.40 -9.47 3.23
C ARG A 341 -27.56 -10.60 3.85
N LYS A 342 -26.26 -10.66 3.53
CA LYS A 342 -25.37 -11.70 4.06
C LYS A 342 -25.18 -11.50 5.58
N PRO A 343 -25.13 -12.59 6.36
CA PRO A 343 -24.91 -12.52 7.81
C PRO A 343 -23.50 -12.04 8.16
N SER A 344 -22.53 -12.28 7.28
CA SER A 344 -21.12 -11.92 7.44
C SER A 344 -20.49 -11.50 6.10
N TRP A 345 -19.38 -10.75 6.18
CA TRP A 345 -18.58 -10.37 5.01
C TRP A 345 -17.86 -11.56 4.39
N PHE A 346 -17.42 -12.48 5.24
CA PHE A 346 -16.67 -13.68 4.89
C PHE A 346 -17.59 -14.90 5.01
N PRO A 347 -17.42 -15.94 4.18
CA PRO A 347 -18.08 -17.21 4.38
C PRO A 347 -17.86 -17.69 5.82
N SER A 348 -18.90 -18.23 6.46
CA SER A 348 -18.68 -18.96 7.70
C SER A 348 -17.91 -20.22 7.33
N ARG A 349 -16.70 -20.38 7.86
CA ARG A 349 -15.94 -21.63 7.73
C ARG A 349 -16.84 -22.74 8.25
N ALA A 350 -17.39 -23.57 7.35
CA ALA A 350 -18.21 -24.70 7.75
C ALA A 350 -17.37 -25.57 8.70
N GLY A 351 -17.98 -25.96 9.81
CA GLY A 351 -17.31 -26.46 11.00
C GLY A 351 -16.24 -27.51 10.73
N GLY A 352 -15.08 -27.32 11.36
CA GLY A 352 -14.25 -28.45 11.73
C GLY A 352 -15.11 -29.36 12.60
N GLU A 353 -15.35 -30.55 12.08
CA GLU A 353 -15.84 -31.76 12.74
C GLU A 353 -15.56 -31.73 14.24
N ALA A 354 -16.62 -31.56 15.04
CA ALA A 354 -16.55 -31.92 16.44
C ALA A 354 -16.27 -33.44 16.49
N PRO A 355 -15.31 -33.93 17.29
CA PRO A 355 -15.18 -35.35 17.50
C PRO A 355 -16.49 -35.85 18.11
N ASP A 356 -17.09 -36.83 17.45
CA ASP A 356 -18.27 -37.55 17.88
C ASP A 356 -17.90 -38.35 19.15
N ASP A 357 -17.94 -37.70 20.30
CA ASP A 357 -18.02 -38.36 21.62
C ASP A 357 -19.39 -39.03 21.73
N ALA A 358 -19.57 -40.15 21.02
CA ALA A 358 -20.75 -41.00 21.13
C ALA A 358 -20.45 -42.45 20.69
N ALA A 359 -19.58 -43.14 21.44
CA ALA A 359 -19.62 -44.60 21.57
C ALA A 359 -18.88 -45.10 22.82
N LEU A 360 -19.35 -44.69 24.01
CA LEU A 360 -19.19 -45.46 25.24
C LEU A 360 -20.59 -45.82 25.75
N GLY A 361 -20.86 -47.12 25.86
CA GLY A 361 -22.11 -47.75 26.32
C GLY A 361 -22.86 -48.41 25.16
N GLU A 362 -23.25 -49.69 25.17
CA GLU A 362 -23.24 -50.77 26.15
C GLU A 362 -23.23 -52.11 25.40
N ALA A 363 -22.51 -53.10 25.95
CA ALA A 363 -22.77 -54.56 25.98
C ALA A 363 -21.46 -55.36 26.00
#